data_AF-A0A3D2JCQ0-F1
#
_entry.id   AF-A0A3D2JCQ0-F1
#
_cell.length_a   1.000
_cell.length_b   1.000
_cell.length_c   1.000
_cell.angle_alpha   90.00
_cell.angle_beta   90.00
_cell.angle_gamma   90.00
#
_symmetry.space_group_name_H-M   'P 1'
#
loop_
_entity.id
_entity.type
_entity.pdbx_description
1 polymer ?
#
loop_
_entity_poly.entity_id
_entity_poly.type
_entity_poly.pdbx_seq_one_letter_code
_entity_poly.pdbx_strand_id
1 'polypeptide(L)'
;MHSMRQEQRPQQRAEQTLRISPRLITSSNILHFSAEELEHAIYQEQLDNAALQVKEHRLCLMCGTPLYGSQGQTCSNCGRTLPLSQSRDVFLDSGEPQWVYHSQVFFDIDNYGLAAVENDAEFDPMARIPMSETLAETLLHQLEALVSPDDAPIAEQLVGNLNEHGYLDISTQEIADVLDTPVERVSYVLSQLHTLEPPGIGARTLQECLLIQLNALSEQGSVHPLAQVLLEQHLEALGRNRFAEIARSIHQSESEVREAVHYIRVM
;
A
#
# COMPACT_ATOMS: atom_id res chain seq x y z
N MET A 1 -22.28 43.07 -71.54
CA MET A 1 -21.22 43.33 -70.55
C MET A 1 -21.82 43.26 -69.16
N HIS A 2 -21.91 42.04 -68.60
CA HIS A 2 -22.36 41.80 -67.24
C HIS A 2 -21.25 42.24 -66.26
N SER A 3 -21.52 43.24 -65.44
CA SER A 3 -20.63 43.60 -64.31
C SER A 3 -21.23 43.04 -63.04
N MET A 4 -20.49 42.10 -62.42
CA MET A 4 -20.84 41.43 -61.18
C MET A 4 -20.89 42.40 -60.00
N ARG A 5 -21.98 42.39 -59.25
CA ARG A 5 -22.09 43.08 -57.95
C ARG A 5 -21.74 42.05 -56.87
N GLN A 6 -20.52 42.13 -56.33
CA GLN A 6 -20.07 41.28 -55.21
C GLN A 6 -20.83 41.65 -53.93
N GLU A 7 -21.53 40.69 -53.36
CA GLU A 7 -22.13 40.76 -52.02
C GLU A 7 -21.04 40.54 -50.96
N GLN A 8 -20.78 41.54 -50.11
CA GLN A 8 -19.98 41.38 -48.90
C GLN A 8 -20.90 41.14 -47.71
N ARG A 9 -20.90 39.92 -47.18
CA ARG A 9 -21.55 39.58 -45.90
C ARG A 9 -20.60 39.92 -44.74
N PRO A 10 -21.01 40.68 -43.71
CA PRO A 10 -20.18 40.93 -42.54
C PRO A 10 -20.06 39.66 -41.68
N GLN A 11 -18.83 39.22 -41.40
CA GLN A 11 -18.55 38.13 -40.47
C GLN A 11 -18.60 38.67 -39.03
N GLN A 12 -19.65 38.35 -38.28
CA GLN A 12 -19.73 38.64 -36.84
C GLN A 12 -18.83 37.64 -36.08
N ARG A 13 -17.76 38.14 -35.47
CA ARG A 13 -16.89 37.35 -34.61
C ARG A 13 -17.46 37.40 -33.19
N ALA A 14 -18.05 36.30 -32.73
CA ALA A 14 -18.57 36.18 -31.38
C ALA A 14 -17.41 36.07 -30.38
N GLU A 15 -17.13 37.14 -29.63
CA GLU A 15 -16.22 37.10 -28.50
C GLU A 15 -16.95 36.50 -27.30
N GLN A 16 -16.66 35.23 -27.02
CA GLN A 16 -17.14 34.55 -25.82
C GLN A 16 -16.37 35.09 -24.60
N THR A 17 -17.00 35.98 -23.84
CA THR A 17 -16.50 36.37 -22.52
C THR A 17 -16.93 35.32 -21.50
N LEU A 18 -15.98 34.53 -21.00
CA LEU A 18 -16.19 33.58 -19.91
C LEU A 18 -16.65 34.34 -18.66
N ARG A 19 -17.92 34.20 -18.28
CA ARG A 19 -18.44 34.69 -17.01
C ARG A 19 -18.09 33.68 -15.92
N ILE A 20 -17.05 33.98 -15.14
CA ILE A 20 -16.63 33.18 -14.00
C ILE A 20 -17.72 33.29 -12.93
N SER A 21 -18.30 32.16 -12.52
CA SER A 21 -19.33 32.12 -11.48
C SER A 21 -18.69 32.26 -10.08
N PRO A 22 -19.32 32.95 -9.12
CA PRO A 22 -18.74 33.15 -7.79
C PRO A 22 -18.35 31.86 -7.05
N ARG A 23 -19.04 30.74 -7.36
CA ARG A 23 -18.73 29.41 -6.83
C ARG A 23 -17.42 28.81 -7.34
N LEU A 24 -16.98 29.19 -8.55
CA LEU A 24 -15.68 28.78 -9.10
C LEU A 24 -14.52 29.59 -8.49
N ILE A 25 -14.79 30.80 -8.01
CA ILE A 25 -13.78 31.66 -7.36
C ILE A 25 -13.52 31.18 -5.93
N THR A 26 -14.56 30.81 -5.18
CA THR A 26 -14.40 30.26 -3.82
C THR A 26 -13.70 28.91 -3.81
N SER A 27 -13.97 28.04 -4.79
CA SER A 27 -13.28 26.75 -4.92
C SER A 27 -11.82 26.91 -5.34
N SER A 28 -11.47 27.90 -6.18
CA SER A 28 -10.07 28.21 -6.51
C SER A 28 -9.27 28.66 -5.30
N ASN A 29 -9.87 29.42 -4.38
CA ASN A 29 -9.17 29.93 -3.20
C ASN A 29 -8.90 28.82 -2.16
N ILE A 30 -9.83 27.87 -1.98
CA ILE A 30 -9.66 26.74 -1.06
C ILE A 30 -8.52 25.82 -1.53
N LEU A 31 -8.39 25.62 -2.85
CA LEU A 31 -7.34 24.80 -3.45
C LEU A 31 -5.95 25.45 -3.42
N HIS A 32 -5.82 26.69 -2.97
CA HIS A 32 -4.55 27.42 -2.89
C HIS A 32 -4.04 27.60 -1.46
N PHE A 33 -4.82 27.19 -0.44
CA PHE A 33 -4.33 27.15 0.92
C PHE A 33 -3.40 25.96 1.14
N SER A 34 -2.34 26.18 1.92
CA SER A 34 -1.64 25.08 2.57
C SER A 34 -2.55 24.45 3.64
N ALA A 35 -2.27 23.20 4.03
CA ALA A 35 -3.11 22.47 4.99
C ALA A 35 -3.31 23.23 6.32
N GLU A 36 -2.26 23.88 6.81
CA GLU A 36 -2.28 24.64 8.07
C GLU A 36 -3.11 25.93 7.96
N GLU A 37 -3.07 26.62 6.82
CA GLU A 37 -3.90 27.80 6.55
C GLU A 37 -5.39 27.45 6.43
N LEU A 38 -5.70 26.29 5.86
CA LEU A 38 -7.07 25.80 5.74
C LEU A 38 -7.67 25.47 7.12
N GLU A 39 -6.90 24.79 7.99
CA GLU A 39 -7.32 24.47 9.35
C GLU A 39 -7.62 25.74 10.16
N HIS A 40 -6.75 26.75 10.07
CA HIS A 40 -6.95 28.03 10.73
C HIS A 40 -8.19 28.77 10.19
N ALA A 41 -8.43 28.73 8.88
CA ALA A 41 -9.62 29.34 8.27
C ALA A 41 -10.92 28.65 8.72
N ILE A 42 -10.94 27.31 8.79
CA ILE A 42 -12.09 26.54 9.31
C ILE A 42 -12.36 26.92 10.77
N TYR A 43 -11.32 27.02 11.58
CA TYR A 43 -11.45 27.37 13.00
C TYR A 43 -12.02 28.79 13.19
N GLN A 44 -11.58 29.76 12.39
CA GLN A 44 -12.13 31.12 12.43
C GLN A 44 -13.61 31.15 12.03
N GLU A 45 -13.99 30.44 10.96
CA GLU A 45 -15.39 30.36 10.53
C GLU A 45 -16.28 29.66 11.56
N GLN A 46 -15.77 28.69 12.32
CA GLN A 46 -16.48 28.09 13.46
C GLN A 46 -16.72 29.07 14.61
N LEU A 47 -15.80 30.01 14.86
CA LEU A 47 -15.97 31.06 15.87
C LEU A 47 -17.00 32.10 15.43
N ASP A 48 -16.96 32.50 14.17
CA ASP A 48 -17.82 33.56 13.62
C ASP A 48 -19.25 33.06 13.32
N ASN A 49 -19.42 31.77 13.01
CA ASN A 49 -20.72 31.18 12.72
C ASN A 49 -21.17 30.22 13.83
N ALA A 50 -21.95 30.74 14.76
CA ALA A 50 -22.49 29.98 15.90
C ALA A 50 -23.33 28.76 15.50
N ALA A 51 -23.85 28.66 14.26
CA ALA A 51 -24.54 27.49 13.76
C ALA A 51 -23.60 26.30 13.43
N LEU A 52 -22.30 26.58 13.22
CA LEU A 52 -21.24 25.58 13.01
C LEU A 52 -20.65 25.05 14.32
N GLN A 53 -21.10 25.55 15.48
CA GLN A 53 -20.73 24.98 16.77
C GLN A 53 -21.39 23.61 16.93
N VAL A 54 -20.60 22.55 16.84
CA VAL A 54 -21.05 21.19 17.12
C VAL A 54 -21.30 21.05 18.61
N LYS A 55 -22.55 21.24 19.04
CA LYS A 55 -22.99 20.90 20.40
C LYS A 55 -23.54 19.49 20.38
N GLU A 56 -22.76 18.54 20.89
CA GLU A 56 -23.18 17.16 21.07
C GLU A 56 -24.36 17.09 22.06
N HIS A 57 -25.58 17.04 21.53
CA HIS A 57 -26.77 16.76 22.33
C HIS A 57 -27.06 15.28 22.27
N ARG A 58 -27.16 14.62 23.44
CA ARG A 58 -27.62 13.24 23.49
C ARG A 58 -29.10 13.19 23.14
N LEU A 59 -29.44 12.47 22.08
CA LEU A 59 -30.82 12.27 21.64
C LEU A 59 -31.39 10.97 22.23
N CYS A 60 -32.69 10.94 22.50
CA CYS A 60 -33.36 9.69 22.85
C CYS A 60 -33.42 8.76 21.62
N LEU A 61 -32.85 7.55 21.75
CA LEU A 61 -32.78 6.56 20.67
C LEU A 61 -34.13 6.04 20.16
N MET A 62 -35.23 6.31 20.87
CA MET A 62 -36.57 5.85 20.47
C MET A 62 -37.43 6.93 19.83
N CYS A 63 -37.26 8.20 20.21
CA CYS A 63 -38.14 9.28 19.72
C CYS A 63 -37.39 10.54 19.27
N GLY A 64 -36.06 10.53 19.29
CA GLY A 64 -35.21 11.61 18.78
C GLY A 64 -35.22 12.89 19.63
N THR A 65 -35.91 12.92 20.77
CA THR A 65 -36.00 14.12 21.61
C THR A 65 -34.65 14.39 22.31
N PRO A 66 -34.10 15.62 22.26
CA PRO A 66 -32.85 15.95 22.93
C PRO A 66 -33.01 15.87 24.45
N LEU A 67 -32.08 15.16 25.10
CA LEU A 67 -32.04 14.99 26.54
C LEU A 67 -31.21 16.13 27.15
N TYR A 68 -31.78 16.82 28.16
CA TYR A 68 -31.12 17.93 28.85
C TYR A 68 -30.87 17.57 30.31
N GLY A 69 -29.62 17.72 30.77
CA GLY A 69 -29.19 17.45 32.14
C GLY A 69 -28.39 16.15 32.29
N SER A 70 -27.35 16.18 33.14
CA SER A 70 -26.43 15.06 33.35
C SER A 70 -26.91 14.03 34.38
N GLN A 71 -28.03 14.27 35.07
CA GLN A 71 -28.53 13.38 36.13
C GLN A 71 -30.06 13.34 36.13
N GLY A 72 -30.63 12.26 35.60
CA GLY A 72 -32.08 12.06 35.54
C GLY A 72 -32.48 11.29 34.29
N GLN A 73 -32.22 9.99 34.31
CA GLN A 73 -32.15 9.07 33.18
C GLN A 73 -33.47 8.78 32.44
N THR A 74 -34.51 9.60 32.54
CA THR A 74 -35.82 9.31 31.90
C THR A 74 -36.15 10.34 30.83
N CYS A 75 -36.42 9.88 29.61
CA CYS A 75 -36.88 10.76 28.54
C CYS A 75 -38.28 11.31 28.88
N SER A 76 -38.43 12.62 28.90
CA SER A 76 -39.70 13.31 29.22
C SER A 76 -40.82 13.03 28.22
N ASN A 77 -40.49 12.64 26.98
CA ASN A 77 -41.47 12.39 25.93
C ASN A 77 -41.94 10.92 25.88
N CYS A 78 -41.02 9.95 26.00
CA CYS A 78 -41.37 8.53 25.94
C CYS A 78 -41.38 7.81 27.31
N GLY A 79 -41.04 8.52 28.39
CA GLY A 79 -41.08 8.02 29.77
C GLY A 79 -40.05 6.93 30.10
N ARG A 80 -39.17 6.56 29.18
CA ARG A 80 -38.23 5.45 29.36
C ARG A 80 -36.92 5.88 29.96
N THR A 81 -36.40 5.02 30.84
CA THR A 81 -35.09 5.17 31.45
C THR A 81 -34.00 4.61 30.54
N LEU A 82 -33.04 5.44 30.12
CA LEU A 82 -31.89 4.98 29.32
C LEU A 82 -30.78 4.49 30.28
N PRO A 83 -30.33 3.23 30.19
CA PRO A 83 -29.22 2.76 31.00
C PRO A 83 -27.93 3.43 30.50
N LEU A 84 -27.29 4.22 31.35
CA LEU A 84 -25.92 4.66 31.08
C LEU A 84 -25.02 3.42 31.16
N SER A 85 -24.26 3.15 30.10
CA SER A 85 -23.08 2.29 30.19
C SER A 85 -22.07 2.96 31.13
N GLN A 86 -22.17 2.67 32.42
CA GLN A 86 -21.02 2.83 33.29
C GLN A 86 -20.03 1.73 32.90
N SER A 87 -18.94 2.14 32.27
CA SER A 87 -17.70 1.37 32.24
C SER A 87 -17.38 0.94 33.68
N ARG A 88 -17.64 -0.33 33.99
CA ARG A 88 -17.22 -0.96 35.24
C ARG A 88 -16.02 -1.82 34.89
N ASP A 89 -14.83 -1.34 35.27
CA ASP A 89 -13.63 -2.16 35.24
C ASP A 89 -13.82 -3.31 36.23
N VAL A 90 -13.97 -4.53 35.70
CA VAL A 90 -14.03 -5.74 36.52
C VAL A 90 -12.59 -6.17 36.79
N PHE A 91 -12.07 -5.80 37.96
CA PHE A 91 -10.85 -6.40 38.50
C PHE A 91 -11.18 -7.77 39.10
N LEU A 92 -10.72 -8.85 38.47
CA LEU A 92 -10.68 -10.18 39.06
C LEU A 92 -9.33 -10.40 39.74
N ASP A 93 -9.39 -10.83 41.00
CA ASP A 93 -8.27 -11.11 41.90
C ASP A 93 -7.46 -12.33 41.43
N SER A 94 -6.54 -12.11 40.50
CA SER A 94 -5.36 -12.95 40.25
C SER A 94 -4.49 -12.24 39.20
N GLY A 95 -3.33 -11.72 39.63
CA GLY A 95 -2.51 -10.78 38.86
C GLY A 95 -1.76 -11.34 37.65
N GLU A 96 -2.47 -11.57 36.54
CA GLU A 96 -1.91 -11.64 35.18
C GLU A 96 -2.93 -11.02 34.20
N PRO A 97 -2.57 -10.04 33.36
CA PRO A 97 -3.51 -9.39 32.45
C PRO A 97 -3.79 -10.28 31.25
N GLN A 98 -4.91 -11.02 31.29
CA GLN A 98 -5.45 -11.67 30.10
C GLN A 98 -6.24 -10.63 29.30
N TRP A 99 -5.82 -10.38 28.05
CA TRP A 99 -6.53 -9.52 27.12
C TRP A 99 -7.92 -10.11 26.80
N VAL A 100 -8.93 -9.77 27.60
CA VAL A 100 -10.32 -10.08 27.29
C VAL A 100 -10.78 -9.09 26.24
N TYR A 101 -10.88 -9.57 25.00
CA TYR A 101 -11.45 -8.87 23.87
C TYR A 101 -12.88 -8.44 24.22
N HIS A 102 -13.03 -7.21 24.73
CA HIS A 102 -14.33 -6.58 24.82
C HIS A 102 -14.75 -6.29 23.38
N SER A 103 -15.59 -7.15 22.82
CA SER A 103 -16.36 -6.82 21.63
C SER A 103 -17.29 -5.67 22.01
N GLN A 104 -16.77 -4.45 21.97
CA GLN A 104 -17.56 -3.24 21.99
C GLN A 104 -18.37 -3.28 20.70
N VAL A 105 -19.62 -3.69 20.83
CA VAL A 105 -20.60 -3.57 19.75
C VAL A 105 -20.82 -2.08 19.55
N PHE A 106 -20.05 -1.49 18.66
CA PHE A 106 -20.29 -0.16 18.11
C PHE A 106 -21.63 -0.25 17.39
N PHE A 107 -22.67 0.30 18.01
CA PHE A 107 -23.91 0.60 17.30
C PHE A 107 -23.67 1.91 16.53
N ASP A 108 -23.09 1.81 15.34
CA ASP A 108 -23.32 2.84 14.33
C ASP A 108 -24.76 2.68 13.84
N ILE A 109 -25.58 3.64 14.26
CA ILE A 109 -26.98 3.78 13.86
C ILE A 109 -26.97 4.45 12.49
N ASP A 110 -26.91 3.61 11.45
CA ASP A 110 -27.46 3.98 10.16
C ASP A 110 -28.82 3.28 9.98
N ASN A 111 -29.82 4.15 9.93
CA ASN A 111 -31.24 3.94 9.82
C ASN A 111 -31.66 3.09 8.62
N TYR A 112 -32.03 1.81 8.81
CA TYR A 112 -33.13 1.11 8.12
C TYR A 112 -33.64 -0.08 8.96
N GLY A 113 -34.94 -0.36 8.89
CA GLY A 113 -35.73 -1.08 9.89
C GLY A 113 -35.38 -2.55 10.17
N LEU A 114 -35.93 -3.04 11.30
CA LEU A 114 -35.99 -4.46 11.65
C LEU A 114 -36.56 -5.29 10.49
N ALA A 115 -35.68 -5.94 9.74
CA ALA A 115 -35.98 -7.12 8.96
C ALA A 115 -34.96 -8.18 9.38
N ALA A 116 -35.44 -9.37 9.74
CA ALA A 116 -34.58 -10.53 9.84
C ALA A 116 -34.07 -10.83 8.43
N VAL A 117 -32.83 -10.44 8.14
CA VAL A 117 -32.19 -10.75 6.86
C VAL A 117 -31.53 -12.12 7.05
N GLU A 118 -32.13 -13.13 6.41
CA GLU A 118 -31.41 -14.36 6.10
C GLU A 118 -30.11 -14.00 5.37
N ASN A 119 -29.05 -14.72 5.71
CA ASN A 119 -27.69 -14.58 5.24
C ASN A 119 -27.54 -14.42 3.71
N ASP A 120 -27.69 -13.19 3.23
CA ASP A 120 -27.07 -12.69 2.01
C ASP A 120 -26.31 -11.44 2.42
N ALA A 121 -24.98 -11.54 2.36
CA ALA A 121 -24.04 -10.49 2.70
C ALA A 121 -24.53 -9.15 2.15
N GLU A 122 -24.96 -8.28 3.06
CA GLU A 122 -25.11 -6.85 2.82
C GLU A 122 -23.81 -6.41 2.13
N PHE A 123 -23.92 -6.06 0.85
CA PHE A 123 -22.79 -5.72 0.01
C PHE A 123 -22.27 -4.38 0.50
N ASP A 124 -21.50 -4.40 1.58
CA ASP A 124 -20.77 -3.26 2.10
C ASP A 124 -19.57 -3.04 1.17
N PRO A 125 -19.63 -2.02 0.28
CA PRO A 125 -18.54 -1.75 -0.66
C PRO A 125 -17.28 -1.27 0.07
N MET A 126 -17.40 -0.81 1.32
CA MET A 126 -16.29 -0.33 2.15
C MET A 126 -15.62 -1.46 2.94
N ALA A 127 -16.33 -2.53 3.28
CA ALA A 127 -15.74 -3.74 3.90
C ALA A 127 -14.93 -4.60 2.91
N ARG A 128 -15.06 -4.36 1.59
CA ARG A 128 -14.28 -5.01 0.53
C ARG A 128 -13.24 -4.10 -0.09
N ILE A 129 -12.70 -3.13 0.66
CA ILE A 129 -11.47 -2.48 0.23
C ILE A 129 -10.38 -3.55 0.26
N PRO A 130 -9.81 -3.97 -0.88
CA PRO A 130 -8.70 -4.90 -0.86
C PRO A 130 -7.55 -4.24 -0.11
N MET A 131 -7.19 -4.80 1.05
CA MET A 131 -5.90 -4.48 1.64
C MET A 131 -4.86 -4.90 0.60
N SER A 132 -3.97 -3.99 0.21
CA SER A 132 -2.89 -4.32 -0.71
C SER A 132 -2.09 -5.47 -0.11
N GLU A 133 -2.02 -6.60 -0.83
CA GLU A 133 -1.17 -7.72 -0.41
C GLU A 133 0.25 -7.22 -0.15
N THR A 134 0.82 -7.66 0.96
CA THR A 134 2.23 -7.40 1.25
C THR A 134 3.10 -8.22 0.31
N LEU A 135 4.33 -7.75 0.06
CA LEU A 135 5.30 -8.50 -0.76
C LEU A 135 5.47 -9.94 -0.25
N ALA A 136 5.51 -10.13 1.07
CA ALA A 136 5.62 -11.44 1.68
C ALA A 136 4.43 -12.35 1.34
N GLU A 137 3.20 -11.84 1.40
CA GLU A 137 2.00 -12.59 1.03
C GLU A 137 2.01 -12.96 -0.45
N THR A 138 2.37 -12.03 -1.32
CA THR A 138 2.47 -12.31 -2.77
C THR A 138 3.54 -13.38 -3.06
N LEU A 139 4.72 -13.32 -2.42
CA LEU A 139 5.77 -14.32 -2.60
C LEU A 139 5.36 -15.70 -2.09
N LEU A 140 4.72 -15.78 -0.93
CA LEU A 140 4.21 -17.04 -0.39
C LEU A 140 3.18 -17.65 -1.33
N HIS A 141 2.24 -16.83 -1.82
CA HIS A 141 1.23 -17.31 -2.77
C HIS A 141 1.84 -17.83 -4.08
N GLN A 142 2.90 -17.18 -4.57
CA GLN A 142 3.64 -17.67 -5.74
C GLN A 142 4.41 -18.97 -5.45
N LEU A 143 5.01 -19.12 -4.26
CA LEU A 143 5.70 -20.35 -3.85
C LEU A 143 4.75 -21.53 -3.68
N GLU A 144 3.55 -21.32 -3.15
CA GLU A 144 2.53 -22.37 -3.02
C GLU A 144 2.22 -23.05 -4.36
N ALA A 145 2.32 -22.33 -5.48
CA ALA A 145 2.11 -22.89 -6.81
C ALA A 145 3.30 -23.72 -7.34
N LEU A 146 4.50 -23.51 -6.80
CA LEU A 146 5.76 -24.10 -7.30
C LEU A 146 6.31 -25.22 -6.43
N VAL A 147 5.93 -25.26 -5.15
CA VAL A 147 6.56 -26.12 -4.13
C VAL A 147 5.52 -27.08 -3.53
N SER A 148 5.97 -28.24 -3.04
CA SER A 148 5.11 -29.21 -2.34
C SER A 148 4.51 -28.60 -1.06
N PRO A 149 3.29 -28.99 -0.64
CA PRO A 149 2.73 -28.55 0.64
C PRO A 149 3.61 -28.90 1.86
N ASP A 150 4.41 -29.97 1.76
CA ASP A 150 5.36 -30.34 2.82
C ASP A 150 6.52 -29.33 2.99
N ASP A 151 6.77 -28.50 1.97
CA ASP A 151 7.82 -27.49 1.95
C ASP A 151 7.31 -26.09 2.30
N ALA A 152 6.00 -25.93 2.53
CA ALA A 152 5.40 -24.67 2.93
C ALA A 152 6.09 -24.04 4.16
N PRO A 153 6.48 -24.81 5.22
CA PRO A 153 7.22 -24.23 6.35
C PRO A 153 8.59 -23.67 5.95
N ILE A 154 9.25 -24.26 4.95
CA ILE A 154 10.53 -23.77 4.43
C ILE A 154 10.32 -22.45 3.68
N ALA A 155 9.27 -22.38 2.85
CA ALA A 155 8.89 -21.16 2.14
C ALA A 155 8.59 -20.01 3.12
N GLU A 156 7.83 -20.28 4.17
CA GLU A 156 7.54 -19.32 5.25
C GLU A 156 8.81 -18.83 5.94
N GLN A 157 9.75 -19.73 6.27
CA GLN A 157 11.03 -19.32 6.87
C GLN A 157 11.88 -18.48 5.92
N LEU A 158 11.93 -18.82 4.63
CA LEU A 158 12.70 -18.06 3.65
C LEU A 158 12.13 -16.65 3.47
N VAL A 159 10.82 -16.52 3.25
CA VAL A 159 10.16 -15.23 3.04
C VAL A 159 10.15 -14.39 4.32
N GLY A 160 9.96 -15.02 5.49
CA GLY A 160 9.95 -14.34 6.78
C GLY A 160 11.32 -13.82 7.24
N ASN A 161 12.42 -14.34 6.67
CA ASN A 161 13.78 -13.87 6.95
C ASN A 161 14.36 -12.96 5.85
N LEU A 162 13.51 -12.45 4.95
CA LEU A 162 13.91 -11.40 4.02
C LEU A 162 13.98 -10.06 4.74
N ASN A 163 15.06 -9.32 4.52
CA ASN A 163 15.19 -7.96 5.03
C ASN A 163 14.41 -6.94 4.19
N GLU A 164 14.45 -5.67 4.59
CA GLU A 164 13.77 -4.56 3.90
C GLU A 164 14.21 -4.36 2.44
N HIS A 165 15.37 -4.89 2.06
CA HIS A 165 15.91 -4.87 0.71
C HIS A 165 15.65 -6.18 -0.06
N GLY A 166 14.99 -7.17 0.55
CA GLY A 166 14.70 -8.46 -0.06
C GLY A 166 15.88 -9.43 -0.09
N TYR A 167 16.95 -9.18 0.68
CA TYR A 167 18.04 -10.15 0.85
C TYR A 167 17.74 -11.12 2.00
N LEU A 168 18.26 -12.34 1.89
CA LEU A 168 18.17 -13.36 2.92
C LEU A 168 19.32 -13.20 3.92
N ASP A 169 18.99 -12.81 5.16
CA ASP A 169 19.98 -12.57 6.22
C ASP A 169 20.41 -13.85 6.96
N ILE A 170 19.62 -14.92 6.82
CA ILE A 170 19.84 -16.23 7.46
C ILE A 170 20.45 -17.23 6.47
N SER A 171 21.28 -18.16 6.95
CA SER A 171 21.82 -19.22 6.11
C SER A 171 20.82 -20.35 5.89
N THR A 172 20.95 -21.06 4.76
CA THR A 172 20.14 -22.26 4.47
C THR A 172 20.38 -23.38 5.49
N GLN A 173 21.56 -23.41 6.12
CA GLN A 173 21.88 -24.36 7.18
C GLN A 173 21.10 -24.06 8.46
N GLU A 174 21.02 -22.79 8.86
CA GLU A 174 20.26 -22.40 10.05
C GLU A 174 18.76 -22.69 9.89
N ILE A 175 18.20 -22.42 8.70
CA ILE A 175 16.80 -22.79 8.39
C ILE A 175 16.62 -24.32 8.48
N ALA A 176 17.54 -25.08 7.90
CA ALA A 176 17.52 -26.54 7.92
C ALA A 176 17.57 -27.10 9.36
N ASP A 177 18.42 -26.52 10.21
CA ASP A 177 18.57 -26.91 11.61
C ASP A 177 17.32 -26.56 12.44
N VAL A 178 16.68 -25.42 12.18
CA VAL A 178 15.43 -25.01 12.85
C VAL A 178 14.25 -25.91 12.47
N LEU A 179 14.17 -26.31 11.20
CA LEU A 179 13.07 -27.13 10.67
C LEU A 179 13.33 -28.65 10.72
N ASP A 180 14.46 -29.08 11.28
CA ASP A 180 14.92 -30.49 11.30
C ASP A 180 14.79 -31.15 9.91
N THR A 181 15.26 -30.46 8.88
CA THR A 181 15.06 -30.82 7.47
C THR A 181 16.40 -30.80 6.73
N PRO A 182 16.60 -31.66 5.70
CA PRO A 182 17.83 -31.63 4.91
C PRO A 182 18.07 -30.28 4.23
N VAL A 183 19.32 -29.81 4.25
CA VAL A 183 19.75 -28.51 3.68
C VAL A 183 19.52 -28.47 2.16
N GLU A 184 19.58 -29.62 1.50
CA GLU A 184 19.30 -29.77 0.07
C GLU A 184 17.86 -29.40 -0.24
N ARG A 185 16.93 -29.73 0.68
CA ARG A 185 15.51 -29.39 0.54
C ARG A 185 15.28 -27.90 0.70
N VAL A 186 15.95 -27.26 1.67
CA VAL A 186 15.94 -25.80 1.83
C VAL A 186 16.50 -25.11 0.59
N SER A 187 17.61 -25.62 0.06
CA SER A 187 18.27 -25.09 -1.13
C SER A 187 17.38 -25.23 -2.38
N TYR A 188 16.61 -26.31 -2.49
CA TYR A 188 15.60 -26.48 -3.54
C TYR A 188 14.51 -25.42 -3.45
N VAL A 189 13.90 -25.21 -2.29
CA VAL A 189 12.86 -24.19 -2.12
C VAL A 189 13.41 -22.78 -2.38
N LEU A 190 14.64 -22.50 -1.93
CA LEU A 190 15.33 -21.25 -2.23
C LEU A 190 15.53 -21.06 -3.74
N SER A 191 15.88 -22.12 -4.48
CA SER A 191 15.99 -22.02 -5.95
C SER A 191 14.66 -21.72 -6.61
N GLN A 192 13.54 -22.23 -6.07
CA GLN A 192 12.20 -21.87 -6.54
C GLN A 192 11.87 -20.40 -6.22
N LEU A 193 12.24 -19.91 -5.03
CA LEU A 193 12.10 -18.49 -4.66
C LEU A 193 12.85 -17.57 -5.64
N HIS A 194 14.02 -17.97 -6.13
CA HIS A 194 14.79 -17.18 -7.11
C HIS A 194 14.14 -17.10 -8.50
N THR A 195 13.16 -17.96 -8.82
CA THR A 195 12.40 -17.90 -10.08
C THR A 195 11.22 -16.94 -10.05
N LEU A 196 10.93 -16.36 -8.88
CA LEU A 196 9.78 -15.48 -8.68
C LEU A 196 10.01 -14.05 -9.18
N GLU A 197 8.92 -13.29 -9.26
CA GLU A 197 8.95 -11.86 -9.52
C GLU A 197 8.76 -11.08 -8.21
N PRO A 198 9.67 -10.18 -7.84
CA PRO A 198 10.79 -9.64 -8.64
C PRO A 198 12.05 -10.53 -8.67
N PRO A 199 12.79 -10.58 -9.80
CA PRO A 199 14.01 -11.37 -9.90
C PRO A 199 15.12 -10.83 -8.99
N GLY A 200 15.85 -11.75 -8.36
CA GLY A 200 16.94 -11.44 -7.43
C GLY A 200 16.52 -11.39 -5.96
N ILE A 201 15.23 -11.59 -5.65
CA ILE A 201 14.75 -11.70 -4.27
C ILE A 201 15.28 -12.96 -3.58
N GLY A 202 15.61 -12.86 -2.30
CA GLY A 202 16.20 -13.98 -1.55
C GLY A 202 17.67 -14.25 -1.88
N ALA A 203 18.36 -13.33 -2.56
CA ALA A 203 19.81 -13.36 -2.68
C ALA A 203 20.47 -13.09 -1.31
N ARG A 204 21.67 -13.62 -1.08
CA ARG A 204 22.47 -13.33 0.15
C ARG A 204 23.47 -12.20 -0.07
N THR A 205 23.79 -11.91 -1.33
CA THR A 205 24.74 -10.86 -1.72
C THR A 205 24.26 -10.12 -2.96
N LEU A 206 24.76 -8.89 -3.16
CA LEU A 206 24.52 -8.13 -4.39
C LEU A 206 24.98 -8.90 -5.64
N GLN A 207 26.10 -9.61 -5.55
CA GLN A 207 26.61 -10.43 -6.65
C GLN A 207 25.61 -11.52 -7.03
N GLU A 208 25.10 -12.25 -6.04
CA GLU A 208 24.09 -13.29 -6.24
C GLU A 208 22.80 -12.72 -6.80
N CYS A 209 22.33 -11.57 -6.30
CA CYS A 209 21.15 -10.87 -6.81
C CYS A 209 21.28 -10.54 -8.31
N LEU A 210 22.39 -9.90 -8.70
CA LEU A 210 22.63 -9.53 -10.10
C LEU A 210 22.78 -10.77 -11.02
N LEU A 211 23.35 -11.86 -10.51
CA LEU A 211 23.45 -13.12 -11.25
C LEU A 211 22.08 -13.77 -11.45
N ILE A 212 21.22 -13.77 -10.44
CA ILE A 212 19.83 -14.25 -10.55
C ILE A 212 19.07 -13.43 -11.60
N GLN A 213 19.18 -12.10 -11.54
CA GLN A 213 18.56 -11.21 -12.53
C GLN A 213 19.07 -11.47 -13.95
N LEU A 214 20.39 -11.66 -14.11
CA LEU A 214 20.98 -11.98 -15.40
C LEU A 214 20.47 -13.33 -15.95
N ASN A 215 20.33 -14.34 -15.08
CA ASN A 215 19.79 -15.65 -15.47
C ASN A 215 18.33 -15.54 -15.93
N ALA A 216 17.48 -14.80 -15.20
CA ALA A 216 16.10 -14.57 -15.60
C ALA A 216 15.99 -13.87 -16.96
N LEU A 217 16.85 -12.87 -17.23
CA LEU A 217 16.92 -12.20 -18.54
C LEU A 217 17.45 -13.12 -19.66
N SER A 218 18.30 -14.08 -19.30
CA SER A 218 18.84 -15.04 -20.27
C SER A 218 17.80 -15.98 -20.83
N GLU A 219 16.83 -16.39 -20.02
CA GLU A 219 15.69 -17.19 -20.45
C GLU A 219 14.78 -16.40 -21.41
N GLN A 220 14.76 -15.07 -21.28
CA GLN A 220 14.01 -14.15 -22.14
C GLN A 220 14.77 -13.76 -23.44
N GLY A 221 16.02 -14.22 -23.60
CA GLY A 221 16.82 -14.04 -24.82
C GLY A 221 17.58 -12.71 -24.92
N SER A 222 17.64 -11.91 -23.86
CA SER A 222 18.41 -10.67 -23.81
C SER A 222 19.63 -10.88 -22.91
N VAL A 223 20.79 -11.23 -23.47
CA VAL A 223 22.03 -11.43 -22.68
C VAL A 223 23.20 -10.71 -23.31
N HIS A 224 23.88 -9.90 -22.51
CA HIS A 224 25.17 -9.37 -22.89
C HIS A 224 26.29 -10.39 -22.57
N PRO A 225 27.13 -10.80 -23.54
CA PRO A 225 28.10 -11.90 -23.36
C PRO A 225 29.16 -11.63 -22.29
N LEU A 226 29.44 -10.36 -22.01
CA LEU A 226 30.40 -9.96 -20.96
C LEU A 226 29.77 -9.80 -19.57
N ALA A 227 28.44 -9.73 -19.44
CA ALA A 227 27.81 -9.39 -18.16
C ALA A 227 28.11 -10.40 -17.07
N GLN A 228 28.02 -11.70 -17.37
CA GLN A 228 28.31 -12.77 -16.42
C GLN A 228 29.75 -12.69 -15.90
N VAL A 229 30.73 -12.59 -16.81
CA VAL A 229 32.16 -12.51 -16.44
C VAL A 229 32.44 -11.29 -15.56
N LEU A 230 31.81 -10.15 -15.89
CA LEU A 230 31.95 -8.92 -15.13
C LEU A 230 31.39 -9.04 -13.71
N LEU A 231 30.22 -9.68 -13.55
CA LEU A 231 29.59 -9.90 -12.25
C LEU A 231 30.37 -10.92 -11.41
N GLU A 232 30.86 -12.02 -11.99
CA GLU A 232 31.58 -13.08 -11.27
C GLU A 232 32.99 -12.65 -10.82
N GLN A 233 33.73 -11.95 -11.68
CA GLN A 233 35.18 -11.76 -11.49
C GLN A 233 35.59 -10.30 -11.25
N HIS A 234 34.75 -9.33 -11.61
CA HIS A 234 35.14 -7.92 -11.65
C HIS A 234 34.17 -6.97 -10.92
N LEU A 235 33.21 -7.48 -10.14
CA LEU A 235 32.23 -6.65 -9.43
C LEU A 235 32.86 -5.56 -8.56
N GLU A 236 33.93 -5.90 -7.83
CA GLU A 236 34.70 -4.95 -7.02
C GLU A 236 35.38 -3.84 -7.83
N ALA A 237 35.87 -4.16 -9.03
CA ALA A 237 36.50 -3.20 -9.92
C ALA A 237 35.44 -2.31 -10.61
N LEU A 238 34.27 -2.87 -10.91
CA LEU A 238 33.10 -2.14 -11.42
C LEU A 238 32.62 -1.11 -10.40
N GLY A 239 32.49 -1.48 -9.13
CA GLY A 239 32.11 -0.57 -8.05
C GLY A 239 33.08 0.60 -7.87
N ARG A 240 34.35 0.42 -8.25
CA ARG A 240 35.40 1.46 -8.24
C ARG A 240 35.59 2.17 -9.58
N ASN A 241 34.72 1.91 -10.57
CA ASN A 241 34.77 2.47 -11.94
C ASN A 241 36.10 2.21 -12.67
N ARG A 242 36.79 1.10 -12.40
CA ARG A 242 38.09 0.78 -13.01
C ARG A 242 37.97 0.06 -14.36
N PHE A 243 37.23 0.65 -15.30
CA PHE A 243 36.91 0.02 -16.59
C PHE A 243 38.15 -0.30 -17.44
N ALA A 244 39.16 0.56 -17.43
CA ALA A 244 40.40 0.34 -18.19
C ALA A 244 41.21 -0.87 -17.67
N GLU A 245 41.15 -1.17 -16.36
CA GLU A 245 41.80 -2.34 -15.79
C GLU A 245 41.06 -3.62 -16.18
N ILE A 246 39.73 -3.58 -16.10
CA ILE A 246 38.84 -4.69 -16.49
C ILE A 246 39.01 -5.01 -17.98
N ALA A 247 39.00 -4.00 -18.85
CA ALA A 247 39.17 -4.17 -20.30
C ALA A 247 40.48 -4.90 -20.63
N ARG A 248 41.56 -4.57 -19.92
CA ARG A 248 42.86 -5.25 -20.08
C ARG A 248 42.83 -6.68 -19.57
N SER A 249 42.16 -6.97 -18.45
CA SER A 249 42.11 -8.33 -17.88
C SER A 249 41.30 -9.30 -18.74
N ILE A 250 40.20 -8.83 -19.32
CA ILE A 250 39.33 -9.66 -20.16
C ILE A 250 39.68 -9.59 -21.66
N HIS A 251 40.75 -8.86 -22.02
CA HIS A 251 41.20 -8.63 -23.40
C HIS A 251 40.13 -8.06 -24.34
N GLN A 252 39.26 -7.18 -23.83
CA GLN A 252 38.22 -6.50 -24.61
C GLN A 252 38.48 -5.00 -24.69
N SER A 253 37.75 -4.31 -25.57
CA SER A 253 37.79 -2.85 -25.63
C SER A 253 37.09 -2.21 -24.43
N GLU A 254 37.54 -1.03 -24.02
CA GLU A 254 36.87 -0.29 -22.94
C GLU A 254 35.42 0.08 -23.32
N SER A 255 35.14 0.28 -24.61
CA SER A 255 33.78 0.50 -25.12
C SER A 255 32.85 -0.69 -24.85
N GLU A 256 33.28 -1.92 -25.13
CA GLU A 256 32.47 -3.12 -24.88
C GLU A 256 32.25 -3.35 -23.39
N VAL A 257 33.25 -3.06 -22.54
CA VAL A 257 33.07 -3.10 -21.09
C VAL A 257 32.01 -2.10 -20.64
N ARG A 258 32.04 -0.87 -21.15
CA ARG A 258 31.05 0.16 -20.80
C ARG A 258 29.64 -0.20 -21.27
N GLU A 259 29.51 -0.82 -22.44
CA GLU A 259 28.22 -1.32 -22.93
C GLU A 259 27.66 -2.40 -22.01
N ALA A 260 28.51 -3.36 -21.60
CA ALA A 260 28.14 -4.39 -20.64
C ALA A 260 27.74 -3.80 -19.27
N VAL A 261 28.46 -2.79 -18.79
CA VAL A 261 28.10 -2.07 -17.55
C VAL A 261 26.78 -1.33 -17.69
N HIS A 262 26.53 -0.71 -18.84
CA HIS A 262 25.26 -0.04 -19.10
C HIS A 262 24.11 -1.04 -19.08
N TYR A 263 24.28 -2.19 -19.74
CA TYR A 263 23.32 -3.28 -19.68
C TYR A 263 23.05 -3.71 -18.23
N ILE A 264 24.08 -3.97 -17.42
CA ILE A 264 23.94 -4.36 -16.01
C ILE A 264 23.17 -3.32 -15.17
N ARG A 265 23.29 -2.02 -15.49
CA ARG A 265 22.60 -0.95 -14.76
C ARG A 265 21.13 -0.80 -15.10
N VAL A 266 20.69 -1.37 -16.22
CA VAL A 266 19.33 -1.23 -16.75
C VAL A 266 18.48 -2.49 -16.48
N MET A 267 19.12 -3.59 -16.06
CA MET A 267 18.45 -4.75 -15.47
C MET A 267 17.68 -4.34 -14.21
#